data_AF-A0A0S8BKP1-F1
#
_entry.id   AF-A0A0S8BKP1-F1
#
_cell.length_a   1.000
_cell.length_b   1.000
_cell.length_c   1.000
_cell.angle_alpha   90.00
_cell.angle_beta   90.00
_cell.angle_gamma   90.00
#
_symmetry.space_group_name_H-M   'P 1'
#
loop_
_entity.id
_entity.type
_entity.pdbx_description
1 polymer ?
#
loop_
_entity_poly.entity_id
_entity_poly.type
_entity_poly.pdbx_seq_one_letter_code
_entity_poly.pdbx_strand_id
1 'polypeptide(L)' 'MTKIPVFTDDKTKIVQKSINGRYGKEIELRLANAEIPADPSVHDLIEIPAFFRTGRGTQFVTTALQAQAGQETRKDH' A
#
# COMPACT_ATOMS: atom_id res chain seq x y z
N MET A 1 -13.83 0.92 12.66
CA MET A 1 -12.42 0.51 12.62
C MET A 1 -12.09 0.03 11.22
N THR A 2 -11.21 0.73 10.51
CA THR A 2 -10.73 0.31 9.19
C THR A 2 -9.85 -0.92 9.37
N LYS A 3 -10.21 -2.03 8.72
CA LYS A 3 -9.44 -3.28 8.83
C LYS A 3 -8.15 -3.10 8.02
N ILE A 4 -7.02 -2.97 8.71
CA ILE A 4 -5.70 -2.88 8.07
C ILE A 4 -5.43 -4.21 7.36
N PRO A 5 -5.28 -4.22 6.02
CA PRO A 5 -5.03 -5.45 5.31
C PRO A 5 -3.60 -5.91 5.54
N VAL A 6 -3.46 -7.13 6.05
CA VAL A 6 -2.15 -7.79 6.18
C VAL A 6 -1.72 -8.34 4.82
N PHE A 7 -0.43 -8.21 4.51
CA PHE A 7 0.20 -8.92 3.40
C PHE A 7 0.40 -10.38 3.81
N THR A 8 -0.48 -11.26 3.33
CA THR A 8 -0.27 -12.71 3.42
C THR A 8 0.79 -13.13 2.40
N ASP A 9 1.39 -14.32 2.58
CA ASP A 9 2.43 -14.86 1.68
C ASP A 9 2.01 -14.83 0.20
N ASP A 10 0.76 -15.16 -0.09
CA ASP A 10 0.22 -15.13 -1.45
C ASP A 10 0.15 -13.72 -2.01
N LYS A 11 -0.27 -12.73 -1.21
CA LYS A 11 -0.27 -11.32 -1.61
C LYS A 11 1.14 -10.80 -1.82
N THR A 12 2.08 -11.20 -0.97
CA THR A 12 3.51 -10.86 -1.11
C THR A 12 4.06 -11.38 -2.44
N LYS A 13 3.77 -12.62 -2.82
CA LYS A 13 4.16 -13.19 -4.11
C LYS A 13 3.58 -12.43 -5.30
N ILE A 14 2.31 -12.02 -5.22
CA ILE A 14 1.66 -11.23 -6.27
C ILE A 14 2.37 -9.88 -6.43
N VAL A 15 2.66 -9.19 -5.33
CA VAL A 15 3.38 -7.91 -5.37
C VAL A 15 4.79 -8.10 -5.94
N GLN A 16 5.53 -9.10 -5.46
CA GLN A 16 6.87 -9.43 -5.96
C GLN A 16 6.88 -9.69 -7.47
N LYS A 17 5.97 -10.53 -7.96
CA LYS A 17 5.83 -10.86 -9.39
C LYS A 17 5.50 -9.61 -10.21
N SER A 18 4.63 -8.74 -9.71
CA SER A 18 4.23 -7.51 -10.39
C SER A 18 5.39 -6.52 -10.51
N ILE A 19 6.15 -6.34 -9.43
CA ILE A 19 7.34 -5.47 -9.44
C ILE A 19 8.42 -6.05 -10.35
N ASN A 20 8.72 -7.35 -10.25
CA ASN A 20 9.71 -7.98 -11.11
C ASN A 20 9.33 -7.86 -12.60
N GLY A 21 8.05 -8.12 -12.93
CA GLY A 21 7.54 -7.96 -14.29
C GLY A 21 7.65 -6.53 -14.81
N ARG A 22 7.37 -5.53 -13.98
CA ARG A 22 7.48 -4.10 -14.36
C ARG A 22 8.92 -3.70 -14.70
N TYR A 23 9.91 -4.25 -13.98
CA TYR A 23 11.31 -3.83 -14.13
C TYR A 23 12.17 -4.84 -14.92
N GLY A 24 11.61 -5.99 -15.32
CA GLY A 24 12.31 -7.01 -16.11
C GLY A 24 13.43 -7.73 -15.37
N LYS A 25 13.48 -7.63 -14.04
CA LYS A 25 14.50 -8.27 -13.19
C LYS A 25 13.98 -8.47 -11.78
N GLU A 26 14.68 -9.29 -11.01
CA GLU A 26 14.39 -9.43 -9.59
C GLU A 26 14.71 -8.13 -8.84
N ILE A 27 13.73 -7.66 -8.05
CA ILE A 27 13.84 -6.49 -7.19
C ILE A 27 13.63 -6.94 -5.76
N GLU A 28 14.62 -6.71 -4.90
CA GLU A 28 14.48 -6.99 -3.47
C GLU A 28 13.36 -6.10 -2.88
N LEU A 29 12.37 -6.75 -2.27
CA LEU A 29 11.32 -6.09 -1.48
C LEU A 29 11.55 -6.41 -0.01
N ARG A 30 11.54 -5.38 0.84
CA ARG A 30 11.62 -5.54 2.30
C ARG A 30 10.28 -5.21 2.92
N LEU A 31 9.78 -6.07 3.80
CA LEU A 31 8.62 -5.75 4.63
C LEU A 31 9.06 -4.89 5.81
N ALA A 32 8.36 -3.78 6.00
CA ALA A 32 8.53 -2.89 7.15
C ALA A 32 7.16 -2.33 7.53
N ASN A 33 7.03 -1.85 8.76
CA ASN A 33 5.85 -1.06 9.14
C ASN A 33 6.07 0.39 8.72
N ALA A 34 4.98 1.03 8.27
CA ALA A 34 4.94 2.43 7.91
C ALA A 34 3.81 3.11 8.70
N GLU A 35 4.08 4.31 9.19
CA GLU A 35 3.07 5.17 9.82
C GLU A 35 2.50 6.10 8.76
N ILE A 36 1.19 5.99 8.49
CA ILE A 36 0.51 6.85 7.51
C ILE A 36 -0.83 7.35 8.05
N PRO A 37 -1.34 8.50 7.58
CA PRO A 37 -2.71 8.92 7.85
C PRO A 37 -3.71 7.93 7.23
N ALA A 38 -4.77 7.58 7.95
CA ALA A 38 -5.85 6.76 7.41
C ALA A 38 -6.72 7.52 6.38
N ASP A 39 -6.84 8.84 6.56
CA ASP A 39 -7.50 9.81 5.69
C ASP A 39 -6.57 11.01 5.56
N PRO A 40 -6.34 11.57 4.36
CA PRO A 40 -5.48 12.74 4.16
C PRO A 40 -5.93 13.99 4.93
N SER A 41 -7.17 14.03 5.41
CA SER A 41 -7.78 15.13 6.16
C SER A 41 -7.62 14.98 7.68
N VAL A 42 -7.06 13.86 8.16
CA VAL A 42 -6.93 13.53 9.59
C VAL A 42 -5.46 13.45 9.98
N HIS A 43 -5.13 13.95 11.17
CA HIS A 43 -3.74 14.00 11.67
C HIS A 43 -3.28 12.70 12.36
N ASP A 44 -4.21 11.80 12.70
CA ASP A 44 -3.89 10.55 13.36
C ASP A 44 -3.20 9.57 12.41
N LEU A 45 -2.04 9.09 12.82
CA LEU A 45 -1.28 8.09 12.12
C LEU A 45 -1.73 6.68 12.54
N ILE A 46 -1.77 5.79 11.55
CA ILE A 46 -1.93 4.36 11.77
C ILE A 46 -0.66 3.64 11.30
N GLU A 47 -0.26 2.62 12.05
CA GLU A 47 0.83 1.73 11.68
C GLU A 47 0.31 0.60 10.79
N ILE A 48 0.89 0.43 9.60
CA ILE A 48 0.50 -0.60 8.65
C ILE A 48 1.71 -1.30 8.03
N PRO A 49 1.59 -2.58 7.63
CA PRO A 49 2.66 -3.25 6.90
C PRO A 49 2.80 -2.63 5.50
N ALA A 50 4.04 -2.49 5.03
CA ALA A 50 4.39 -1.94 3.73
C ALA A 50 5.62 -2.61 3.12
N PHE A 51 5.72 -2.60 1.80
CA PHE A 51 6.93 -2.99 1.08
C PHE A 51 7.79 -1.76 0.80
N PHE A 52 9.04 -1.83 1.24
CA PHE A 52 10.08 -0.87 0.95
C PHE A 52 11.02 -1.42 -0.14
N ARG A 53 11.39 -0.56 -1.09
CA ARG A 53 12.49 -0.83 -2.03
C ARG A 53 13.23 0.45 -2.39
N THR A 54 14.50 0.31 -2.76
CA THR A 54 15.31 1.38 -3.31
C THR A 54 15.71 1.06 -4.75
N GLY A 55 15.83 2.08 -5.59
CA GLY A 55 16.27 1.92 -6.97
C GLY A 55 16.55 3.24 -7.63
N ARG A 56 17.71 3.36 -8.30
CA ARG A 56 18.14 4.56 -9.03
C ARG A 56 18.07 5.86 -8.19
N GLY A 57 18.50 5.79 -6.93
CA GLY A 57 18.46 6.93 -6.00
C GLY A 57 17.05 7.30 -5.48
N THR A 58 16.02 6.53 -5.84
CA THR A 58 14.64 6.74 -5.37
C THR A 58 14.23 5.65 -4.39
N GLN A 59 13.43 6.01 -3.39
CA GLN A 59 12.84 5.09 -2.42
C GLN A 59 11.35 4.96 -2.72
N PHE A 60 10.82 3.73 -2.65
CA PHE A 60 9.42 3.45 -2.89
C PHE A 60 8.84 2.71 -1.69
N VAL A 61 7.66 3.16 -1.25
CA VAL A 61 6.85 2.52 -0.23
C VAL A 61 5.53 2.10 -0.87
N THR A 62 5.22 0.80 -0.79
CA THR A 62 3.94 0.25 -1.28
C THR A 62 3.14 -0.26 -0.09
N THR A 63 1.95 0.27 0.11
CA THR A 63 1.01 -0.11 1.19
C THR A 63 -0.29 -0.63 0.58
N ALA A 64 -0.99 -1.51 1.30
CA ALA A 64 -2.35 -1.88 0.98
C ALA A 64 -3.32 -1.03 1.82
N LEU A 65 -4.15 -0.24 1.15
CA LEU A 65 -5.23 0.51 1.79
C LEU A 65 -6.58 -0.03 1.31
N GLN A 66 -7.52 -0.26 2.25
CA GLN A 66 -8.92 -0.32 1.89
C GLN A 66 -9.44 1.12 1.82
N ALA A 67 -9.53 1.66 0.61
CA ALA A 67 -10.24 2.92 0.41
C ALA A 67 -11.70 2.69 0.81
N GLN A 68 -12.22 3.50 1.75
CA GLN A 68 -13.66 3.61 1.92
C GLN A 68 -14.18 4.29 0.65
N ALA A 69 -14.96 3.56 -0.15
CA ALA A 69 -15.68 4.17 -1.26
C ALA A 69 -16.63 5.23 -0.65
N GLY A 70 -16.37 6.50 -0.90
CA GLY A 70 -17.31 7.56 -0.56
C GLY A 70 -18.63 7.26 -1.25
N GLN A 71 -19.70 7.10 -0.48
CA GLN A 71 -21.05 7.09 -1.04
C GLN A 71 -21.33 8.50 -1.54
N GLU A 72 -21.01 8.79 -2.80
CA GLU A 72 -21.62 9.91 -3.52
C GLU A 72 -23.10 9.59 -3.65
N THR A 73 -23.91 10.13 -2.74
CA THR A 73 -25.34 10.24 -2.96
C THR A 73 -25.55 11.28 -4.05
N ARG A 74 -25.67 10.82 -5.30
CA ARG A 74 -26.32 11.62 -6.34
C ARG A 74 -27.78 11.79 -5.93
N LYS A 75 -28.08 12.96 -5.36
CA LYS A 75 -29.46 13.46 -5.31
C LYS A 75 -29.75 14.01 -6.70
N ASP A 76 -30.32 13.16 -7.55
CA ASP A 76 -30.95 13.63 -8.78
C ASP A 76 -32.20 14.44 -8.39
N HIS A 77 -32.31 15.63 -8.96
CA HIS A 77 -33.39 16.60 -8.77
C HIS A 77 -34.34 16.54 -9.97
#